data_AF-A0A369LML1-F1
#
_entry.id   AF-A0A369LML1-F1
#
_cell.length_a   1.000
_cell.length_b   1.000
_cell.length_c   1.000
_cell.angle_alpha   90.00
_cell.angle_beta   90.00
_cell.angle_gamma   90.00
#
_symmetry.space_group_name_H-M   'P 1'
#
loop_
_entity.id
_entity.type
_entity.pdbx_description
1 polymer ?
#
loop_
_entity_poly.entity_id
_entity_poly.type
_entity_poly.pdbx_seq_one_letter_code
_entity_poly.pdbx_strand_id
1 'polypeptide(L)'
;MRGETESQGVRLSSAQKRILGYISAETTLSDGVRCSKKELAKQAGCSVQTVDRAIFRLRKLGLVEVEECHAESGAQTANLYRAKR
;
A
#
# COMPACT_ATOMS: atom_id res chain seq x y z
N MET A 1 5.07 -27.07 -21.30
CA MET A 1 5.06 -27.17 -19.82
C MET A 1 6.06 -26.17 -19.26
N ARG A 2 5.60 -25.05 -18.69
CA ARG A 2 6.41 -24.21 -17.80
C ARG A 2 5.51 -23.60 -16.74
N GLY A 3 5.68 -24.12 -15.53
CA GLY A 3 5.52 -23.44 -14.25
C GLY A 3 4.20 -22.73 -14.02
N GLU A 4 3.30 -23.45 -13.38
CA GLU A 4 2.19 -22.88 -12.62
C GLU A 4 2.74 -21.78 -11.69
N THR A 5 2.42 -20.52 -11.96
CA THR A 5 2.55 -19.44 -10.99
C THR A 5 1.48 -19.63 -9.91
N GLU A 6 1.65 -20.66 -9.07
CA GLU A 6 1.03 -20.74 -7.75
C GLU A 6 1.69 -19.68 -6.86
N SER A 7 1.33 -18.42 -7.09
CA SER A 7 1.62 -17.36 -6.12
C SER A 7 0.72 -17.61 -4.92
N GLN A 8 1.23 -18.43 -3.99
CA GLN A 8 0.73 -18.74 -2.66
C GLN A 8 -0.38 -17.78 -2.22
N GLY A 9 -1.62 -18.26 -2.29
CA GLY A 9 -2.83 -17.45 -2.21
C GLY A 9 -3.03 -16.80 -0.85
N VAL A 10 -2.34 -15.67 -0.60
CA VAL A 10 -2.54 -14.90 0.61
C VAL A 10 -3.94 -14.29 0.57
N ARG A 11 -4.83 -14.77 1.47
CA ARG A 11 -6.17 -14.21 1.64
C ARG A 11 -6.07 -12.80 2.22
N LEU A 12 -6.24 -11.81 1.36
CA LEU A 12 -6.39 -10.41 1.74
C LEU A 12 -7.85 -10.05 1.99
N SER A 13 -8.09 -9.17 2.98
CA SER A 13 -9.40 -8.56 3.20
C SER A 13 -9.77 -7.62 2.05
N SER A 14 -11.06 -7.28 1.91
CA SER A 14 -11.51 -6.35 0.87
C SER A 14 -10.85 -4.97 0.96
N ALA A 15 -10.48 -4.51 2.17
CA ALA A 15 -9.75 -3.25 2.36
C ALA A 15 -8.27 -3.39 1.94
N GLN A 16 -7.62 -4.49 2.29
CA GLN A 16 -6.24 -4.78 1.88
C GLN A 16 -6.12 -4.89 0.36
N LYS A 17 -7.07 -5.57 -0.30
CA LYS A 17 -7.13 -5.67 -1.76
C LYS A 17 -7.29 -4.30 -2.42
N ARG A 18 -8.19 -3.45 -1.91
CA ARG A 18 -8.38 -2.07 -2.42
C ARG A 18 -7.11 -1.24 -2.29
N ILE A 19 -6.49 -1.25 -1.11
CA ILE A 19 -5.25 -0.50 -0.84
C ILE A 19 -4.12 -1.01 -1.74
N LEU A 20 -3.92 -2.33 -1.81
CA LEU A 20 -2.90 -2.93 -2.66
C LEU A 20 -3.13 -2.61 -4.13
N GLY A 21 -4.35 -2.78 -4.64
CA GLY A 21 -4.70 -2.49 -6.03
C GLY A 21 -4.45 -1.03 -6.40
N TYR A 22 -4.81 -0.11 -5.51
CA TYR A 22 -4.51 1.32 -5.71
C TYR A 22 -3.00 1.58 -5.77
N ILE A 23 -2.23 1.10 -4.78
CA ILE A 23 -0.77 1.28 -4.76
C ILE A 23 -0.12 0.63 -5.99
N SER A 24 -0.55 -0.57 -6.40
CA SER A 24 -0.03 -1.27 -7.57
C SER A 24 -0.31 -0.54 -8.88
N ALA A 25 -1.51 0.03 -9.04
CA ALA A 25 -1.85 0.84 -10.21
C ALA A 25 -0.95 2.09 -10.30
N GLU A 26 -0.83 2.84 -9.20
CA GLU A 26 0.04 4.03 -9.14
C GLU A 26 1.53 3.68 -9.30
N THR A 27 1.98 2.54 -8.75
CA THR A 27 3.36 2.06 -8.91
C THR A 27 3.66 1.70 -10.37
N THR A 28 2.67 1.26 -11.13
CA THR A 28 2.83 0.97 -12.56
C THR A 28 2.95 2.26 -13.37
N LEU A 29 2.26 3.33 -12.97
CA LEU A 29 2.23 4.61 -13.68
C LEU A 29 3.40 5.54 -13.33
N SER A 30 3.76 5.63 -12.03
CA SER A 30 4.57 6.73 -11.49
C SER A 30 5.65 6.28 -10.49
N ASP A 31 6.03 5.00 -10.50
CA ASP A 31 7.02 4.41 -9.57
C ASP A 31 6.61 4.49 -8.07
N GLY A 32 5.33 4.74 -7.79
CA GLY A 32 4.73 4.71 -6.46
C GLY A 32 3.69 5.80 -6.27
N VAL A 33 3.08 5.84 -5.09
CA VAL A 33 2.12 6.89 -4.71
C VAL A 33 2.63 7.64 -3.49
N ARG A 34 2.69 8.97 -3.60
CA ARG A 34 2.98 9.86 -2.47
C ARG A 34 1.66 10.41 -1.92
N CYS A 35 1.25 9.93 -0.75
CA CYS A 35 0.05 10.43 -0.10
C CYS A 35 0.10 10.26 1.42
N SER A 36 -0.68 11.05 2.14
CA SER A 36 -0.89 10.85 3.57
C SER A 36 -1.74 9.60 3.83
N LYS A 37 -1.66 9.05 5.05
CA LYS A 37 -2.54 7.94 5.47
C LYS A 37 -4.03 8.32 5.39
N LYS A 38 -4.36 9.61 5.57
CA LYS A 38 -5.74 10.13 5.48
C LYS A 38 -6.26 10.10 4.04
N GLU A 39 -5.44 10.50 3.08
CA GLU A 39 -5.79 10.44 1.66
C GLU A 39 -5.93 8.99 1.19
N LEU A 40 -5.02 8.12 1.62
CA LEU A 40 -5.12 6.69 1.34
C LEU A 40 -6.40 6.07 1.93
N ALA A 41 -6.79 6.48 3.13
CA ALA A 41 -8.03 6.06 3.77
C ALA A 41 -9.26 6.51 2.97
N LYS A 42 -9.26 7.76 2.50
CA LYS A 42 -10.31 8.33 1.65
C LYS A 42 -10.44 7.55 0.33
N GLN A 43 -9.34 7.29 -0.36
CA GLN A 43 -9.37 6.53 -1.62
C GLN A 43 -9.75 5.07 -1.44
N ALA A 44 -9.30 4.43 -0.37
CA ALA A 44 -9.67 3.06 -0.06
C ALA A 44 -11.10 2.94 0.49
N GLY A 45 -11.75 4.04 0.86
CA GLY A 45 -13.07 4.06 1.51
C GLY A 45 -13.06 3.32 2.86
N CYS A 46 -12.03 3.56 3.68
CA CYS A 46 -11.90 2.96 5.02
C CYS A 46 -11.31 3.95 6.03
N SER A 47 -11.19 3.54 7.30
CA SER A 47 -10.59 4.38 8.33
C SER A 47 -9.06 4.38 8.26
N VAL A 48 -8.41 5.44 8.75
CA VAL A 48 -6.93 5.52 8.85
C VAL A 48 -6.36 4.33 9.64
N GLN A 49 -7.02 3.90 10.72
CA GLN A 49 -6.62 2.71 11.48
C GLN A 49 -6.68 1.42 10.65
N THR A 50 -7.61 1.34 9.69
CA THR A 50 -7.68 0.21 8.75
C THR A 50 -6.55 0.26 7.75
N VAL A 51 -6.19 1.46 7.27
CA VAL A 51 -5.00 1.67 6.44
C VAL A 51 -3.74 1.23 7.18
N ASP A 52 -3.53 1.65 8.42
CA ASP A 52 -2.35 1.25 9.20
C ASP A 52 -2.23 -0.28 9.33
N ARG A 53 -3.34 -0.95 9.69
CA ARG A 53 -3.38 -2.42 9.80
C ARG A 53 -3.16 -3.10 8.44
N ALA A 54 -3.71 -2.55 7.36
CA ALA A 54 -3.55 -3.09 6.03
C ALA A 54 -2.10 -2.94 5.54
N ILE A 55 -1.53 -1.74 5.63
CA ILE A 55 -0.14 -1.45 5.26
C ILE A 55 0.83 -2.30 6.07
N PHE A 56 0.65 -2.39 7.40
CA PHE A 56 1.48 -3.27 8.24
C PHE A 56 1.44 -4.72 7.74
N ARG A 57 0.24 -5.24 7.43
CA ARG A 57 0.09 -6.61 6.92
C ARG A 57 0.73 -6.78 5.54
N LEU A 58 0.51 -5.84 4.61
CA LEU A 58 1.06 -5.88 3.26
C LEU A 58 2.59 -5.78 3.26
N ARG A 59 3.18 -4.95 4.12
CA ARG A 59 4.63 -4.90 4.36
C ARG A 59 5.17 -6.23 4.89
N LYS A 60 4.51 -6.83 5.89
CA LYS A 60 4.89 -8.14 6.43
C LYS A 60 4.82 -9.27 5.39
N LEU A 61 3.96 -9.12 4.39
CA LEU A 61 3.83 -10.06 3.27
C LEU A 61 4.81 -9.76 2.12
N GLY A 62 5.61 -8.69 2.22
CA GLY A 62 6.50 -8.28 1.14
C GLY A 62 5.79 -7.76 -0.10
N LEU A 63 4.53 -7.32 0.02
CA LEU A 63 3.73 -6.84 -1.11
C LEU A 63 3.85 -5.32 -1.32
N VAL A 64 4.16 -4.58 -0.26
CA VAL A 64 4.26 -3.12 -0.28
C VAL A 64 5.50 -2.68 0.48
N GLU A 65 6.22 -1.71 -0.08
CA GLU A 65 7.25 -0.91 0.59
C GLU A 65 6.70 0.47 0.92
N VAL A 66 7.14 1.02 2.05
CA VAL A 66 6.74 2.35 2.51
C VAL A 66 7.98 3.09 2.93
N GLU A 67 8.18 4.25 2.31
CA GLU A 67 9.17 5.23 2.74
C GLU A 67 8.43 6.34 3.50
N GLU A 68 8.74 6.46 4.79
CA GLU A 68 8.21 7.52 5.63
C GLU A 68 8.97 8.80 5.30
N CYS A 69 8.31 9.74 4.65
CA CYS A 69 8.86 11.09 4.56
C CYS A 69 8.55 11.77 5.89
N HIS A 70 9.57 12.31 6.55
CA HIS A 70 9.39 13.20 7.69
C HIS A 70 9.66 14.63 7.21
N ALA A 71 8.66 15.50 7.26
CA ALA A 71 8.91 16.93 7.11
C ALA A 71 9.56 17.44 8.40
N GLU A 72 10.68 18.17 8.26
CA GLU A 72 11.42 18.76 9.38
C GLU A 72 10.59 19.71 10.25
N SER A 73 9.43 20.16 9.75
CA SER A 73 8.50 21.07 10.45
C SER A 73 7.49 20.39 11.38
N GLY A 74 7.47 19.04 11.47
CA GLY A 74 6.47 18.31 12.26
C GLY A 74 5.06 18.30 11.65
N ALA A 75 4.88 18.81 10.43
CA ALA A 75 3.61 18.81 9.71
C ALA A 75 3.28 17.42 9.10
N GLN A 76 1.99 17.17 8.87
CA GLN A 76 1.47 15.93 8.26
C GLN A 76 2.19 15.65 6.93
N THR A 77 3.10 14.67 6.96
CA THR A 77 3.91 14.36 5.78
C THR A 77 3.27 13.21 4.98
N ALA A 78 3.37 13.29 3.66
CA ALA A 78 2.94 12.25 2.74
C ALA A 78 3.97 11.12 2.70
N ASN A 79 3.54 9.88 2.91
CA ASN A 79 4.40 8.70 2.75
C ASN A 79 4.46 8.32 1.27
N LEU A 80 5.58 7.74 0.85
CA LEU A 80 5.69 7.09 -0.45
C LEU A 80 5.41 5.60 -0.29
N TYR A 81 4.39 5.09 -1.01
CA TYR A 81 4.04 3.68 -1.05
C TYR A 81 4.36 3.09 -2.41
N ARG A 82 4.99 1.92 -2.43
CA ARG A 82 5.33 1.17 -3.65
C ARG A 82 4.88 -0.27 -3.54
N ALA A 83 4.26 -0.81 -4.58
CA ALA A 83 3.99 -2.24 -4.66
C ALA A 83 5.24 -2.98 -5.12
N LYS A 84 5.55 -4.11 -4.49
CA LYS A 84 6.58 -5.03 -4.97
C LYS A 84 6.07 -5.73 -6.24
N ARG A 85 6.88 -5.68 -7.30
CA ARG A 85 6.63 -6.33 -8.59
C ARG A 85 7.19 -7.74 -8.60
#